data_AF-A0A1A7KGM8-F1
#
_entry.id   AF-A0A1A7KGM8-F1
#
_cell.length_a   1.000
_cell.length_b   1.000
_cell.length_c   1.000
_cell.angle_alpha   90.00
_cell.angle_beta   90.00
_cell.angle_gamma   90.00
#
_symmetry.space_group_name_H-M   'P 1'
#
loop_
_entity.id
_entity.type
_entity.pdbx_description
1 polymer ?
#
loop_
_entity_poly.entity_id
_entity_poly.type
_entity_poly.pdbx_seq_one_letter_code
_entity_poly.pdbx_strand_id
1 'polypeptide(L)'
;MVLVFHINRKDIPFLKKTFISNWRLIVFLESAFIYTLFLMANINYKIEKFGLLAFLAIISLCFLQPRFKPFPTLQWNFISNDLFEWKSYLRKNTWMFIVTYIILVASAYHHASLILGGVFLLDFLSHIYENNENKEMLEVYFKKMSFKDKIYKNFRFFNALLLPTYILFLILNFNESLYLLYYIFFMNCYFLLIITRKYRLYHHHEKANYFSIAVFIEYFVYSMLIIPALIMIRLNIKEAEQNIRNYVGN
;
A
#
# COMPACT_ATOMS: atom_id res chain seq x y z
N MET A 1 -15.97 -9.24 -4.34
CA MET A 1 -16.72 -8.81 -3.14
C MET A 1 -17.15 -10.00 -2.27
N VAL A 2 -17.92 -10.97 -2.79
CA VAL A 2 -18.38 -12.16 -2.03
C VAL A 2 -17.22 -12.97 -1.40
N LEU A 3 -16.11 -13.13 -2.13
CA LEU A 3 -14.91 -13.80 -1.64
C LEU A 3 -14.25 -13.06 -0.45
N VAL A 4 -14.24 -11.73 -0.48
CA VAL A 4 -13.73 -10.88 0.62
C VAL A 4 -14.61 -11.02 1.86
N PHE A 5 -15.94 -11.01 1.67
CA PHE A 5 -16.88 -11.29 2.76
C PHE A 5 -16.64 -12.68 3.36
N HIS A 6 -16.50 -13.72 2.53
CA HIS A 6 -16.29 -15.09 3.01
C HIS A 6 -14.96 -15.26 3.78
N ILE A 7 -13.86 -14.66 3.32
CA ILE A 7 -12.56 -14.74 4.01
C ILE A 7 -12.58 -14.01 5.35
N ASN A 8 -13.28 -12.88 5.44
CA ASN A 8 -13.32 -12.06 6.65
C ASN A 8 -14.41 -12.49 7.66
N ARG A 9 -15.13 -13.58 7.41
CA ARG A 9 -16.17 -14.10 8.31
C ARG A 9 -15.57 -14.57 9.64
N LYS A 10 -16.01 -13.93 10.72
CA LYS A 10 -15.64 -14.27 12.12
C LYS A 10 -16.69 -15.10 12.84
N ASP A 11 -17.83 -15.35 12.21
CA ASP A 11 -19.04 -15.98 12.77
C ASP A 11 -19.09 -17.51 12.61
N ILE A 12 -18.16 -18.09 11.87
CA ILE A 12 -18.07 -19.55 11.66
C ILE A 12 -17.91 -20.36 12.96
N PRO A 13 -17.17 -19.92 14.01
CA PRO A 13 -17.14 -20.62 15.29
C PRO A 13 -18.50 -20.63 15.99
N PHE A 14 -19.29 -19.57 15.84
CA PHE A 14 -20.66 -19.51 16.35
C PHE A 14 -21.57 -20.46 15.57
N LEU A 15 -21.53 -20.41 14.23
CA LEU A 15 -22.34 -21.29 13.38
C LEU A 15 -22.03 -22.79 13.62
N LYS A 16 -20.76 -23.15 13.84
CA LYS A 16 -20.37 -24.53 14.19
C LYS A 16 -20.91 -24.98 15.55
N LYS A 17 -21.03 -24.07 16.52
CA LYS A 17 -21.60 -24.39 17.84
C LYS A 17 -23.12 -24.52 17.80
N THR A 18 -23.79 -23.66 17.04
CA THR A 18 -25.25 -23.60 16.98
C THR A 18 -25.84 -24.64 16.01
N PHE A 19 -25.14 -24.95 14.91
CA PHE A 19 -25.62 -25.82 13.84
C PHE A 19 -24.57 -26.90 13.49
N ILE A 20 -24.35 -27.84 14.42
CA ILE A 20 -23.27 -28.84 14.39
C ILE A 20 -23.17 -29.58 13.04
N SER A 21 -24.29 -30.06 12.51
CA SER A 21 -24.32 -30.80 11.24
C SER A 21 -24.45 -29.91 10.00
N ASN A 22 -25.16 -28.78 10.11
CA ASN A 22 -25.69 -28.06 8.94
C ASN A 22 -25.11 -26.66 8.74
N TRP A 23 -24.10 -26.26 9.52
CA TRP A 23 -23.49 -24.91 9.41
C TRP A 23 -23.00 -24.58 8.00
N ARG A 24 -22.55 -25.58 7.23
CA ARG A 24 -22.12 -25.40 5.83
C ARG A 24 -23.27 -25.05 4.89
N LEU A 25 -24.46 -25.62 5.10
CA LEU A 25 -25.66 -25.32 4.32
C LEU A 25 -26.13 -23.89 4.57
N ILE A 26 -26.00 -23.39 5.81
CA ILE A 26 -26.37 -22.01 6.16
C ILE A 26 -25.44 -21.02 5.44
N VAL A 27 -24.14 -21.26 5.47
CA VAL A 27 -23.16 -20.44 4.73
C VAL A 27 -23.41 -20.47 3.22
N PHE A 28 -23.76 -21.65 2.68
CA PHE A 28 -24.16 -21.81 1.28
C PHE A 28 -25.38 -20.97 0.95
N LEU A 29 -26.48 -21.11 1.70
CA LEU A 29 -27.73 -20.38 1.46
C LEU A 29 -27.53 -18.88 1.49
N GLU A 30 -26.75 -18.36 2.43
CA GLU A 30 -26.46 -16.93 2.51
C GLU A 30 -25.63 -16.44 1.32
N SER A 31 -24.60 -17.19 0.92
CA SER A 31 -23.79 -16.84 -0.24
C SER A 31 -24.60 -16.89 -1.54
N ALA A 32 -25.49 -17.88 -1.67
CA ALA A 32 -26.41 -18.01 -2.78
C ALA A 32 -27.40 -16.83 -2.82
N PHE A 33 -27.96 -16.44 -1.67
CA PHE A 33 -28.89 -15.32 -1.57
C PHE A 33 -28.24 -13.98 -1.95
N ILE A 34 -27.04 -13.71 -1.43
CA ILE A 34 -26.26 -12.52 -1.81
C ILE A 34 -25.97 -12.52 -3.30
N TYR A 35 -25.60 -13.68 -3.87
CA TYR A 35 -25.31 -13.79 -5.29
C TYR A 35 -26.55 -13.62 -6.17
N THR A 36 -27.72 -14.12 -5.74
CA THR A 36 -28.98 -13.89 -6.46
C THR A 36 -29.35 -12.41 -6.53
N LEU A 37 -29.07 -11.64 -5.47
CA LEU A 37 -29.24 -10.18 -5.51
C LEU A 37 -28.33 -9.54 -6.58
N PHE A 38 -27.09 -10.01 -6.73
CA PHE A 38 -26.19 -9.53 -7.79
C PHE A 38 -26.62 -9.94 -9.20
N LEU A 39 -27.16 -11.14 -9.38
CA LEU A 39 -27.74 -11.57 -10.65
C LEU A 39 -28.98 -10.74 -11.02
N MET A 40 -29.83 -10.42 -10.05
CA MET A 40 -30.99 -9.54 -10.25
C MET A 40 -30.60 -8.09 -10.51
N ALA A 41 -29.49 -7.61 -9.95
CA ALA A 41 -28.95 -6.29 -10.21
C ALA A 41 -28.31 -6.14 -11.61
N ASN A 42 -28.23 -7.22 -12.40
CA ASN A 42 -27.74 -7.16 -13.76
C ASN A 42 -28.78 -6.51 -14.68
N ILE A 43 -28.54 -5.25 -15.03
CA ILE A 43 -29.40 -4.39 -15.89
C ILE A 43 -29.72 -5.06 -17.25
N ASN A 44 -28.84 -5.94 -17.75
CA ASN A 44 -29.00 -6.55 -19.06
C ASN A 44 -29.85 -7.84 -19.06
N TYR A 45 -30.33 -8.32 -17.91
CA TYR A 45 -31.19 -9.51 -17.72
C TYR A 45 -30.77 -10.79 -18.48
N LYS A 46 -29.52 -10.86 -18.94
CA LYS A 46 -28.96 -12.03 -19.62
C LYS A 46 -28.11 -12.81 -18.62
N ILE A 47 -28.39 -14.11 -18.52
CA ILE A 47 -27.57 -15.03 -17.75
C ILE A 47 -26.26 -15.24 -18.52
N GLU A 48 -25.22 -14.52 -18.14
CA GLU A 48 -23.90 -14.66 -18.74
C GLU A 48 -23.23 -15.95 -18.26
N LYS A 49 -22.58 -16.66 -19.20
CA LYS A 49 -21.83 -17.91 -18.90
C LYS A 49 -20.75 -17.68 -17.83
N PHE A 50 -20.13 -16.49 -17.82
CA PHE A 50 -19.16 -16.09 -16.80
C PHE A 50 -19.80 -15.90 -15.42
N GLY A 51 -21.04 -15.43 -15.34
CA GLY A 51 -21.80 -15.35 -14.09
C GLY A 51 -22.10 -16.75 -13.53
N LEU A 52 -22.53 -17.69 -14.36
CA LEU A 52 -22.72 -19.09 -13.94
C LEU A 52 -21.43 -19.74 -13.45
N LEU A 53 -20.29 -19.48 -14.11
CA LEU A 53 -18.98 -19.95 -13.65
C LEU A 53 -18.57 -19.31 -12.32
N ALA A 54 -18.83 -18.02 -12.14
CA ALA A 54 -18.59 -17.32 -10.88
C ALA A 54 -19.48 -17.86 -9.75
N PHE A 55 -20.72 -18.25 -10.04
CA PHE A 55 -21.60 -18.91 -9.08
C PHE A 55 -21.03 -20.25 -8.61
N LEU A 56 -20.59 -21.10 -9.55
CA LEU A 56 -19.93 -22.37 -9.22
C LEU A 56 -18.65 -22.17 -8.40
N ALA A 57 -17.87 -21.13 -8.71
CA ALA A 57 -16.70 -20.74 -7.92
C ALA A 57 -17.07 -20.28 -6.50
N ILE A 58 -18.18 -19.56 -6.32
CA ILE A 58 -18.66 -19.13 -4.98
C ILE A 58 -19.17 -20.32 -4.16
N ILE A 59 -19.85 -21.27 -4.81
CA ILE A 59 -20.27 -22.52 -4.17
C ILE A 59 -19.05 -23.31 -3.69
N SER A 60 -18.00 -23.40 -4.50
CA SER A 60 -16.79 -24.12 -4.11
C SER A 60 -16.06 -23.47 -2.93
N LEU A 61 -16.14 -22.15 -2.78
CA LEU A 61 -15.60 -21.43 -1.61
C LEU A 61 -16.28 -21.85 -0.30
N CYS A 62 -17.56 -22.23 -0.29
CA CYS A 62 -18.26 -22.70 0.93
C CYS A 62 -17.65 -23.97 1.53
N PHE A 63 -16.92 -24.74 0.72
CA PHE A 63 -16.20 -25.94 1.16
C PHE A 63 -14.78 -25.64 1.64
N LEU A 64 -14.24 -24.45 1.34
CA LEU A 64 -12.96 -24.00 1.88
C LEU A 64 -13.18 -23.50 3.30
N GLN A 65 -12.61 -24.19 4.28
CA GLN A 65 -12.58 -23.67 5.65
C GLN A 65 -11.70 -22.41 5.67
N PRO A 66 -12.19 -21.25 6.14
CA PRO A 66 -11.32 -20.13 6.42
C PRO A 66 -10.35 -20.57 7.51
N ARG A 67 -9.08 -20.65 7.15
CA ARG A 67 -8.02 -21.01 8.08
C ARG A 67 -7.87 -19.82 9.04
N PHE A 68 -8.14 -20.07 10.32
CA PHE A 68 -7.92 -19.10 11.41
C PHE A 68 -6.45 -18.78 11.67
N LYS A 69 -5.53 -19.52 11.05
CA LYS A 69 -4.12 -19.18 11.16
C LYS A 69 -3.92 -17.89 10.36
N PRO A 70 -3.37 -16.82 10.98
CA PRO A 70 -2.94 -15.67 10.19
C PRO A 70 -2.08 -16.22 9.07
N PHE A 71 -2.35 -15.77 7.84
CA PHE A 71 -1.48 -16.09 6.72
C PHE A 71 -0.03 -15.89 7.17
N PRO A 72 0.89 -16.81 6.84
CA PRO A 72 2.27 -16.70 7.28
C PRO A 72 2.79 -15.31 6.92
N THR A 73 3.04 -14.47 7.92
CA THR A 73 3.65 -13.17 7.72
C THR A 73 5.08 -13.45 7.28
N LEU A 74 5.41 -13.10 6.03
CA LEU A 74 6.79 -13.23 5.58
C LEU A 74 7.69 -12.42 6.51
N GLN A 75 8.75 -13.04 6.99
CA GLN A 75 9.75 -12.34 7.76
C GLN A 75 10.63 -11.55 6.78
N TRP A 76 10.37 -10.25 6.68
CA TRP A 76 11.15 -9.29 5.88
C TRP A 76 12.53 -9.01 6.50
N ASN A 77 13.30 -10.05 6.80
CA ASN A 77 14.58 -9.96 7.53
C ASN A 77 15.70 -9.32 6.70
N PHE A 78 15.57 -9.33 5.37
CA PHE A 78 16.51 -8.65 4.47
C PHE A 78 16.39 -7.12 4.52
N ILE A 79 15.28 -6.56 5.01
CA ILE A 79 15.09 -5.12 5.14
C ILE A 79 15.80 -4.65 6.41
N SER A 80 16.74 -3.71 6.24
CA SER A 80 17.46 -3.09 7.36
C SER A 80 16.50 -2.47 8.37
N ASN A 81 16.88 -2.49 9.65
CA ASN A 81 16.12 -1.82 10.70
C ASN A 81 16.08 -0.31 10.51
N ASP A 82 17.00 0.27 9.74
CA ASP A 82 16.99 1.71 9.43
C ASP A 82 15.76 2.11 8.59
N LEU A 83 15.18 1.16 7.85
CA LEU A 83 13.99 1.32 7.01
C LEU A 83 12.74 0.89 7.77
N PHE A 84 12.57 1.41 8.99
CA PHE A 84 11.49 1.04 9.89
C PHE A 84 10.11 1.19 9.24
N GLU A 85 9.87 2.25 8.49
CA GLU A 85 8.58 2.51 7.83
C GLU A 85 8.16 1.36 6.93
N TRP A 86 9.06 1.01 6.00
CA TRP A 86 8.87 -0.13 5.10
C TRP A 86 8.74 -1.44 5.87
N LYS A 87 9.65 -1.70 6.81
CA LYS A 87 9.68 -2.98 7.54
C LYS A 87 8.43 -3.17 8.41
N SER A 88 7.97 -2.14 9.10
CA SER A 88 6.79 -2.18 9.97
C SER A 88 5.51 -2.33 9.16
N TYR A 89 5.38 -1.61 8.04
CA TYR A 89 4.23 -1.71 7.15
C TYR A 89 4.16 -3.09 6.47
N LEU A 90 5.26 -3.56 5.91
CA LEU A 90 5.32 -4.85 5.18
C LEU A 90 5.01 -6.04 6.07
N ARG A 91 5.42 -6.00 7.35
CA ARG A 91 5.06 -7.05 8.33
C ARG A 91 3.56 -7.15 8.57
N LYS A 92 2.84 -6.02 8.56
CA LYS A 92 1.38 -5.98 8.76
C LYS A 92 0.62 -6.30 7.47
N ASN A 93 1.11 -5.82 6.32
CA ASN A 93 0.39 -5.78 5.06
C ASN A 93 1.11 -6.52 3.91
N THR A 94 1.80 -7.63 4.22
CA THR A 94 2.63 -8.39 3.27
C THR A 94 1.89 -8.72 1.96
N TRP A 95 0.67 -9.24 2.05
CA TRP A 95 -0.08 -9.66 0.85
C TRP A 95 -0.55 -8.48 0.00
N MET A 96 -1.04 -7.42 0.64
CA MET A 96 -1.40 -6.19 -0.07
C MET A 96 -0.19 -5.63 -0.81
N PHE A 97 0.98 -5.61 -0.17
CA PHE A 97 2.21 -5.21 -0.83
C PHE A 97 2.56 -6.07 -2.04
N ILE A 98 2.52 -7.42 -1.91
CA ILE A 98 2.83 -8.33 -3.02
C ILE A 98 1.89 -8.08 -4.21
N VAL A 99 0.59 -7.95 -3.95
CA VAL A 99 -0.41 -7.70 -4.99
C VAL A 99 -0.18 -6.34 -5.66
N THR A 100 -0.01 -5.28 -4.86
CA THR A 100 0.28 -3.93 -5.38
C THR A 100 1.57 -3.92 -6.19
N TYR A 101 2.61 -4.64 -5.75
CA TYR A 101 3.88 -4.74 -6.46
C TYR A 101 3.75 -5.47 -7.80
N ILE A 102 3.00 -6.57 -7.87
CA ILE A 102 2.73 -7.27 -9.13
C ILE A 102 1.97 -6.36 -10.10
N ILE A 103 0.95 -5.65 -9.63
CA ILE A 103 0.18 -4.69 -10.44
C ILE A 103 1.10 -3.58 -10.95
N LEU A 104 1.97 -3.05 -10.10
CA LEU A 104 2.92 -2.01 -10.46
C LEU A 104 3.92 -2.48 -11.54
N VAL A 105 4.47 -3.68 -11.44
CA VAL A 105 5.37 -4.22 -12.48
C VAL A 105 4.59 -4.46 -13.77
N ALA A 106 3.39 -5.03 -13.70
CA ALA A 106 2.53 -5.25 -14.87
C ALA A 106 2.11 -3.93 -15.55
N SER A 107 2.01 -2.84 -14.78
CA SER A 107 1.65 -1.51 -15.31
C SER A 107 2.67 -0.95 -16.31
N ALA A 108 3.89 -1.51 -16.37
CA ALA A 108 4.93 -1.15 -17.33
C ALA A 108 4.56 -1.45 -18.80
N TYR A 109 3.47 -2.16 -19.06
CA TYR A 109 3.03 -2.50 -20.41
C TYR A 109 2.75 -1.27 -21.29
N HIS A 110 2.12 -0.23 -20.75
CA HIS A 110 1.72 0.97 -21.50
C HIS A 110 1.89 2.25 -20.66
N HIS A 111 2.12 3.39 -21.30
CA HIS A 111 2.31 4.66 -20.58
C HIS A 111 1.13 5.03 -19.66
N ALA A 112 -0.10 4.81 -20.14
CA ALA A 112 -1.31 5.13 -19.37
C ALA A 112 -1.46 4.21 -18.14
N SER A 113 -1.15 2.92 -18.29
CA SER A 113 -1.17 2.00 -17.15
C SER A 113 -0.07 2.32 -16.15
N LEU A 114 1.12 2.75 -16.61
CA LEU A 114 2.23 3.16 -15.74
C LEU A 114 1.83 4.35 -14.86
N ILE A 115 1.15 5.35 -15.44
CA ILE A 115 0.63 6.51 -14.70
C ILE A 115 -0.38 6.05 -13.64
N LEU A 116 -1.36 5.22 -14.02
CA LEU A 116 -2.37 4.71 -13.08
C LEU A 116 -1.73 3.88 -11.96
N GLY A 117 -0.80 2.98 -12.29
CA GLY A 117 -0.03 2.20 -11.32
C GLY A 117 0.79 3.08 -10.38
N GLY A 118 1.36 4.16 -10.91
CA GLY A 118 2.02 5.20 -10.13
C GLY A 118 1.08 5.84 -9.12
N VAL A 119 -0.11 6.30 -9.53
CA VAL A 119 -1.10 6.91 -8.63
C VAL A 119 -1.48 5.97 -7.48
N PHE A 120 -1.71 4.67 -7.76
CA PHE A 120 -1.95 3.69 -6.70
C PHE A 120 -0.77 3.53 -5.74
N LEU A 121 0.46 3.58 -6.27
CA LEU A 121 1.66 3.53 -5.44
C LEU A 121 1.80 4.79 -4.55
N LEU A 122 1.41 5.97 -5.03
CA LEU A 122 1.42 7.19 -4.21
C LEU A 122 0.52 7.05 -2.99
N ASP A 123 -0.70 6.54 -3.19
CA ASP A 123 -1.64 6.28 -2.10
C ASP A 123 -1.07 5.24 -1.12
N PHE A 124 -0.49 4.17 -1.65
CA PHE A 124 0.19 3.16 -0.86
C PHE A 124 1.36 3.71 -0.02
N LEU A 125 2.16 4.64 -0.57
CA LEU A 125 3.25 5.31 0.16
C LEU A 125 2.73 6.13 1.33
N SER A 126 1.57 6.76 1.20
CA SER A 126 0.99 7.56 2.30
C SER A 126 0.77 6.71 3.56
N HIS A 127 0.32 5.47 3.40
CA HIS A 127 0.11 4.53 4.49
C HIS A 127 1.41 3.96 5.08
N ILE A 128 2.48 3.84 4.28
CA ILE A 128 3.79 3.40 4.78
C ILE A 128 4.36 4.42 5.78
N TYR A 129 4.21 5.71 5.48
CA TYR A 129 4.77 6.80 6.29
C TYR A 129 3.79 7.39 7.31
N GLU A 130 2.61 6.78 7.47
CA GLU A 130 1.56 7.25 8.39
C GLU A 130 1.92 7.08 9.87
N ASN A 131 2.52 5.94 10.23
CA ASN A 131 2.81 5.62 11.63
C ASN A 131 4.12 6.28 12.11
N ASN A 132 4.06 6.90 13.29
CA ASN A 132 5.22 7.47 13.95
C ASN A 132 6.01 6.40 14.73
N GLU A 133 7.32 6.60 14.81
CA GLU A 133 8.21 5.83 15.68
C GLU A 133 8.01 6.27 17.15
N ASN A 134 8.31 5.42 18.12
CA ASN A 134 8.34 5.86 19.52
C ASN A 134 9.54 6.78 19.77
N LYS A 135 9.45 7.67 20.76
CA LYS A 135 10.53 8.62 21.10
C LYS A 135 11.90 7.94 21.25
N GLU A 136 11.98 6.88 22.05
CA GLU A 136 13.22 6.12 22.29
C GLU A 136 13.85 5.58 21.00
N MET A 137 13.01 5.11 20.08
CA MET A 137 13.44 4.57 18.79
C MET A 137 14.00 5.68 17.91
N LEU A 138 13.31 6.83 17.87
CA LEU A 138 13.75 8.00 17.13
C LEU A 138 15.10 8.52 17.65
N GLU A 139 15.28 8.59 18.97
CA GLU A 139 16.54 8.97 19.60
C GLU A 139 17.69 8.02 19.23
N VAL A 140 17.47 6.71 19.36
CA VAL A 140 18.50 5.71 19.04
C VAL A 140 18.90 5.76 17.56
N TYR A 141 17.93 6.00 16.66
CA TYR A 141 18.24 6.15 15.24
C TYR A 141 19.07 7.40 14.99
N PHE A 142 18.60 8.57 15.39
CA PHE A 142 19.27 9.83 15.05
C PHE A 142 20.54 10.11 15.85
N LYS A 143 20.82 9.35 16.92
CA LYS A 143 22.17 9.28 17.52
C LYS A 143 23.18 8.59 16.61
N LYS A 144 22.75 7.66 15.75
CA LYS A 144 23.63 6.85 14.89
C LYS A 144 23.66 7.31 13.43
N MET A 145 22.64 8.04 12.98
CA MET A 145 22.50 8.45 11.59
C MET A 145 21.94 9.86 11.46
N SER A 146 22.36 10.59 10.43
CA SER A 146 21.75 11.89 10.14
C SER A 146 20.39 11.73 9.45
N PHE A 147 19.58 12.80 9.47
CA PHE A 147 18.33 12.82 8.70
C PHE A 147 18.55 12.65 7.20
N LYS A 148 19.64 13.22 6.66
CA LYS A 148 20.04 13.04 5.26
C LYS A 148 20.33 11.57 4.94
N ASP A 149 21.00 10.86 5.84
CA ASP A 149 21.27 9.43 5.66
C ASP A 149 19.97 8.61 5.68
N LYS A 150 19.02 8.98 6.55
CA LYS A 150 17.70 8.33 6.62
C LYS A 150 16.94 8.53 5.31
N ILE A 151 16.92 9.76 4.76
CA ILE A 151 16.33 10.05 3.45
C ILE A 151 17.04 9.23 2.37
N TYR A 152 18.38 9.25 2.32
CA TYR A 152 19.14 8.56 1.29
C TYR A 152 18.90 7.04 1.28
N LYS A 153 18.90 6.38 2.45
CA LYS A 153 18.61 4.96 2.56
C LYS A 153 17.19 4.63 2.08
N ASN A 154 16.20 5.44 2.49
CA ASN A 154 14.81 5.29 2.06
C ASN A 154 14.62 5.51 0.56
N PHE A 155 15.26 6.55 0.02
CA PHE A 155 15.25 6.89 -1.39
C PHE A 155 15.87 5.79 -2.27
N ARG A 156 17.00 5.25 -1.83
CA ARG A 156 17.64 4.12 -2.53
C ARG A 156 16.76 2.87 -2.51
N PHE A 157 16.13 2.56 -1.38
CA PHE A 157 15.21 1.43 -1.28
C PHE A 157 13.99 1.61 -2.20
N PHE A 158 13.39 2.79 -2.20
CA PHE A 158 12.25 3.13 -3.07
C PHE A 158 12.59 2.98 -4.56
N ASN A 159 13.72 3.51 -5.00
CA ASN A 159 14.15 3.38 -6.40
C ASN A 159 14.54 1.94 -6.76
N ALA A 160 15.14 1.19 -5.82
CA ALA A 160 15.43 -0.22 -6.04
C ALA A 160 14.15 -1.05 -6.22
N LEU A 161 13.07 -0.69 -5.51
CA LEU A 161 11.75 -1.30 -5.66
C LEU A 161 11.12 -0.98 -7.02
N LEU A 162 11.30 0.24 -7.53
CA LEU A 162 10.77 0.64 -8.84
C LEU A 162 11.60 0.19 -10.04
N LEU A 163 12.86 -0.19 -9.80
CA LEU A 163 13.81 -0.55 -10.85
C LEU A 163 13.28 -1.62 -11.82
N PRO A 164 12.64 -2.72 -11.37
CA PRO A 164 12.10 -3.72 -12.29
C PRO A 164 11.00 -3.18 -13.20
N THR A 165 10.13 -2.29 -12.68
CA THR A 165 9.11 -1.61 -13.49
C THR A 165 9.75 -0.70 -14.53
N TYR A 166 10.80 0.03 -14.16
CA TYR A 166 11.52 0.92 -15.08
C TYR A 166 12.20 0.16 -16.21
N ILE A 167 12.92 -0.91 -15.88
CA ILE A 167 13.61 -1.76 -16.86
C ILE A 167 12.59 -2.40 -17.79
N LEU A 168 11.50 -2.95 -17.25
CA LEU A 168 10.45 -3.58 -18.05
C LEU A 168 9.79 -2.58 -19.00
N PHE A 169 9.52 -1.36 -18.53
CA PHE A 169 8.96 -0.30 -19.39
C PHE A 169 9.91 0.05 -20.53
N LEU A 170 11.22 0.17 -20.29
CA LEU A 170 12.20 0.45 -21.34
C LEU A 170 12.28 -0.67 -22.38
N ILE A 171 12.17 -1.93 -21.95
CA ILE A 171 12.18 -3.09 -22.85
C ILE A 171 10.95 -3.08 -23.76
N LEU A 172 9.77 -2.77 -23.21
CA LEU A 172 8.50 -2.81 -23.93
C LEU A 172 8.23 -1.54 -24.76
N ASN A 173 8.65 -0.38 -24.26
CA ASN A 173 8.31 0.94 -24.79
C ASN A 173 9.57 1.81 -24.98
N PHE A 174 10.58 1.27 -25.67
CA PHE A 174 11.90 1.92 -25.84
C PHE A 174 11.82 3.35 -26.41
N ASN A 175 10.93 3.56 -27.39
CA ASN A 175 10.72 4.86 -28.05
C ASN A 175 10.11 5.92 -27.10
N GLU A 176 9.53 5.48 -25.97
CA GLU A 176 8.88 6.34 -24.97
C GLU A 176 9.77 6.58 -23.74
N SER A 177 11.08 6.36 -23.84
CA SER A 177 12.03 6.52 -22.73
C SER A 177 11.99 7.91 -22.06
N LEU A 178 11.61 8.97 -22.79
CA LEU A 178 11.40 10.31 -22.21
C LEU A 178 10.25 10.34 -21.19
N TYR A 179 9.15 9.63 -21.44
CA TYR A 179 8.04 9.54 -20.48
C TYR A 179 8.46 8.87 -19.18
N LEU A 180 9.31 7.84 -19.28
CA LEU A 180 9.85 7.18 -18.10
C LEU A 180 10.70 8.15 -17.26
N LEU A 181 11.47 9.03 -17.88
CA LEU A 181 12.26 10.03 -17.15
C LEU A 181 11.35 10.99 -16.36
N TYR A 182 10.29 11.52 -16.98
CA TYR A 182 9.29 12.33 -16.28
C TYR A 182 8.64 11.57 -15.12
N TYR A 183 8.29 10.31 -15.34
CA TYR A 183 7.72 9.44 -14.31
C TYR A 183 8.68 9.25 -13.13
N ILE A 184 9.95 8.95 -13.39
CA ILE A 184 10.98 8.80 -12.35
C ILE A 184 11.09 10.07 -11.52
N PHE A 185 11.19 11.24 -12.16
CA PHE A 185 11.27 12.52 -11.45
C PHE A 185 10.04 12.78 -10.58
N PHE A 186 8.85 12.57 -11.15
CA PHE A 186 7.58 12.75 -10.46
C PHE A 186 7.48 11.86 -9.21
N MET A 187 7.72 10.55 -9.36
CA MET A 187 7.66 9.58 -8.25
C MET A 187 8.65 9.93 -7.14
N ASN A 188 9.86 10.35 -7.51
CA ASN A 188 10.90 10.73 -6.55
C ASN A 188 10.59 12.04 -5.82
N CYS A 189 10.03 13.04 -6.49
CA CYS A 189 9.58 14.28 -5.84
C CYS A 189 8.49 14.00 -4.81
N TYR A 190 7.48 13.20 -5.20
CA TYR A 190 6.38 12.84 -4.29
C TYR A 190 6.87 12.06 -3.07
N PHE A 191 7.74 11.09 -3.28
CA PHE A 191 8.35 10.31 -2.22
C PHE A 191 9.11 11.20 -1.21
N LEU A 192 9.92 12.14 -1.72
CA LEU A 192 10.68 13.08 -0.89
C LEU A 192 9.75 14.01 -0.10
N LEU A 193 8.63 14.46 -0.68
CA LEU A 193 7.63 15.24 0.04
C LEU A 193 7.02 14.45 1.20
N ILE A 194 6.64 13.19 0.99
CA ILE A 194 6.05 12.35 2.04
C ILE A 194 7.02 12.12 3.20
N ILE A 195 8.25 11.67 2.91
CA ILE A 195 9.21 11.36 3.98
C ILE A 195 9.57 12.61 4.77
N THR A 196 9.79 13.75 4.10
CA THR A 196 10.15 15.00 4.80
C THR A 196 8.97 15.55 5.61
N ARG A 197 7.73 15.43 5.11
CA ARG A 197 6.52 15.78 5.86
C ARG A 197 6.40 14.97 7.15
N LYS A 198 6.64 13.65 7.09
CA LYS A 198 6.54 12.77 8.27
C LYS A 198 7.37 13.31 9.43
N TYR A 199 8.65 13.61 9.18
CA TYR A 199 9.57 14.06 10.23
C TYR A 199 9.36 15.52 10.62
N ARG A 200 8.88 16.36 9.70
CA ARG A 200 8.42 17.72 10.04
C ARG A 200 7.28 17.72 11.05
N LEU A 201 6.26 16.87 10.82
CA LEU A 201 5.08 16.76 11.68
C LEU A 201 5.24 15.72 12.80
N TYR A 202 6.45 15.21 13.03
CA TYR A 202 6.63 14.16 14.02
C TYR A 202 6.35 14.71 15.43
N HIS A 203 5.49 14.01 16.17
CA HIS A 203 5.22 14.27 17.56
C HIS A 203 5.07 12.96 18.34
N HIS A 204 5.83 12.79 19.42
CA HIS A 204 5.92 11.51 20.13
C HIS A 204 4.62 11.06 20.83
N HIS A 205 3.69 11.98 21.12
CA HIS A 205 2.37 11.65 21.64
C HIS A 205 1.38 11.20 20.56
N GLU A 206 1.66 11.51 19.30
CA GLU A 206 0.80 11.15 18.17
C GLU A 206 1.28 9.85 17.54
N LYS A 207 0.44 8.81 17.59
CA LYS A 207 0.78 7.49 17.04
C LYS A 207 0.87 7.50 15.50
N ALA A 208 0.10 8.37 14.85
CA ALA A 208 -0.02 8.41 13.41
C ALA A 208 -0.30 9.83 12.94
N ASN A 209 0.31 10.21 11.83
CA ASN A 209 0.10 11.48 11.16
C ASN A 209 -0.84 11.25 9.98
N TYR A 210 -2.13 11.54 10.17
CA TYR A 210 -3.13 11.34 9.12
C TYR A 210 -2.73 12.04 7.83
N PHE A 211 -2.83 11.28 6.73
CA PHE A 211 -2.61 11.79 5.38
C PHE A 211 -3.97 12.00 4.73
N SER A 212 -4.45 13.25 4.78
CA SER A 212 -5.75 13.58 4.20
C SER A 212 -5.68 13.64 2.67
N ILE A 213 -6.84 13.51 2.02
CA ILE A 213 -6.93 13.60 0.56
C ILE A 213 -6.49 14.97 0.03
N ALA A 214 -6.64 16.03 0.83
CA ALA A 214 -6.16 17.37 0.49
C ALA A 214 -4.62 17.39 0.39
N VAL A 215 -3.92 16.77 1.35
CA VAL A 215 -2.45 16.66 1.33
C VAL A 215 -2.00 15.77 0.17
N PHE A 216 -2.75 14.71 -0.14
CA PHE A 216 -2.48 13.87 -1.31
C PHE A 216 -2.50 14.70 -2.60
N ILE A 217 -3.56 15.47 -2.81
CA ILE A 217 -3.73 16.32 -4.01
C ILE A 217 -2.66 17.41 -4.05
N GLU A 218 -2.38 18.06 -2.93
CA GLU A 218 -1.33 19.09 -2.82
C GLU A 218 0.02 18.53 -3.26
N TYR A 219 0.42 17.37 -2.74
CA TYR A 219 1.73 16.78 -3.03
C TYR A 219 1.79 16.21 -4.44
N PHE A 220 0.66 15.73 -4.96
CA PHE A 220 0.53 15.31 -6.35
C PHE A 220 0.79 16.50 -7.29
N VAL A 221 0.14 17.64 -7.06
CA VAL A 221 0.33 18.87 -7.85
C VAL A 221 1.75 19.40 -7.71
N TYR A 222 2.31 19.43 -6.50
CA TYR A 222 3.69 19.87 -6.30
C TYR A 222 4.69 19.00 -7.07
N SER A 223 4.47 17.68 -7.07
CA SER A 223 5.34 16.73 -7.78
C SER A 223 5.22 16.88 -9.29
N MET A 224 4.06 17.27 -9.83
CA MET A 224 3.89 17.60 -11.25
C MET A 224 4.65 18.87 -11.66
N LEU A 225 4.61 19.91 -10.82
CA LEU A 225 5.23 21.20 -11.12
C LEU A 225 6.73 21.24 -10.84
N ILE A 226 7.27 20.24 -10.11
CA ILE A 226 8.69 20.03 -9.74
C ILE A 226 9.30 21.16 -8.89
N ILE A 227 9.30 22.40 -9.37
CA ILE A 227 9.85 23.57 -8.65
C ILE A 227 9.17 23.76 -7.28
N PRO A 228 7.82 23.74 -7.16
CA PRO A 228 7.17 23.83 -5.86
C PRO A 228 7.53 22.66 -4.95
N ALA A 229 7.66 21.44 -5.49
CA ALA A 229 8.11 20.29 -4.71
C ALA A 229 9.51 20.50 -4.13
N LEU A 230 10.47 20.97 -4.92
CA LEU A 230 11.84 21.21 -4.45
C LEU A 230 11.91 22.28 -3.34
N ILE A 231 11.15 23.36 -3.49
CA ILE A 231 11.05 24.41 -2.45
C ILE A 231 10.49 23.80 -1.16
N MET A 232 9.39 23.06 -1.27
CA MET A 232 8.71 22.48 -0.12
C MET A 232 9.55 21.39 0.56
N ILE A 233 10.23 20.54 -0.20
CA ILE A 233 11.19 19.55 0.32
C ILE A 233 12.27 20.25 1.13
N ARG A 234 12.83 21.36 0.61
CA ARG A 234 13.90 22.10 1.31
C ARG A 234 13.41 22.71 2.62
N LEU A 235 12.20 23.26 2.65
CA LEU A 235 11.59 23.79 3.87
C LEU A 235 11.33 22.67 4.88
N ASN A 236 10.70 21.58 4.44
CA ASN A 236 10.43 20.42 5.29
C ASN A 236 11.70 19.81 5.87
N ILE A 237 12.80 19.74 5.11
CA ILE A 237 14.09 19.22 5.61
C ILE A 237 14.59 20.09 6.77
N LYS A 238 14.59 21.42 6.63
CA LYS A 238 15.06 22.33 7.68
C LYS A 238 14.24 22.17 8.96
N GLU A 239 12.92 22.14 8.83
CA GLU A 239 12.01 22.01 9.97
C GLU A 239 12.10 20.61 10.61
N ALA A 240 12.22 19.55 9.80
CA ALA A 240 12.41 18.20 10.31
C ALA A 240 13.74 18.05 11.08
N GLU A 241 14.85 18.61 10.56
CA GLU A 241 16.14 18.61 11.27
C GLU A 241 16.03 19.34 12.62
N GLN A 242 15.33 20.49 12.67
CA GLN A 242 15.09 21.21 13.91
C GLN A 242 14.23 20.40 14.88
N ASN A 243 13.16 19.77 14.38
CA ASN A 243 12.28 18.95 15.20
C ASN A 243 13.00 17.73 15.78
N ILE A 244 13.81 17.03 14.97
CA ILE A 244 14.63 15.90 15.41
C ILE A 244 15.61 16.33 16.51
N ARG A 245 16.28 17.49 16.38
CA ARG A 245 17.20 18.01 17.41
C ARG A 245 16.51 18.22 18.76
N ASN A 246 15.24 18.66 18.76
CA ASN A 246 14.47 18.84 20.00
C ASN A 246 14.26 17.52 20.77
N TYR A 247 14.22 16.38 20.07
CA TYR A 247 14.01 15.07 20.69
C TYR A 247 15.30 14.33 21.01
N VAL A 248 16.32 14.44 20.16
CA VAL A 248 17.57 13.69 20.33
C VAL A 248 18.45 14.29 21.43
N GLY A 249 18.28 15.58 21.75
CA GLY A 249 19.16 16.30 22.66
C GLY A 249 20.56 16.49 22.07
N ASN A 250 21.33 17.45 22.60
CA ASN A 250 22.77 17.51 22.34
C ASN A 250 23.47 16.33 23.01
#